data_AF-A0A954LI47-F1
#
_entry.id   AF-A0A954LI47-F1
#
_cell.length_a   1.000
_cell.length_b   1.000
_cell.length_c   1.000
_cell.angle_alpha   90.00
_cell.angle_beta   90.00
_cell.angle_gamma   90.00
#
_symmetry.space_group_name_H-M   'P 1'
#
loop_
_entity.id
_entity.type
_entity.pdbx_description
1 polymer ?
#
loop_
_entity_poly.entity_id
_entity_poly.type
_entity_poly.pdbx_seq_one_letter_code
_entity_poly.pdbx_strand_id
1 'polypeptide(L)'
;MALAGKIKDEDYHTWVILSDGECNEGSVWEAAMTAPAFQLNRVTVIVDYNSWQATGRSNETLSLAPLSDKWKAFGWAVTEVNGHNFSELTTAMQQGVQEITKPTAIIAKTIKGRGISFMEDDNNWHYRIPDATELENALAELGEP
;
A
#
# COMPACT_ATOMS: atom_id res chain seq x y z
N MET A 1 -6.80 1.55 -16.01
CA MET A 1 -6.51 0.17 -16.49
C MET A 1 -7.66 -0.79 -16.24
N ALA A 2 -8.11 -1.03 -14.99
CA ALA A 2 -9.20 -1.98 -14.71
C ALA A 2 -10.49 -1.75 -15.52
N LEU A 3 -10.94 -0.49 -15.65
CA LEU A 3 -12.10 -0.14 -16.47
C LEU A 3 -11.91 -0.50 -17.96
N ALA A 4 -10.71 -0.25 -18.50
CA ALA A 4 -10.40 -0.59 -19.89
C ALA A 4 -10.41 -2.11 -20.11
N GLY A 5 -9.84 -2.89 -19.19
CA GLY A 5 -9.87 -4.35 -19.24
C GLY A 5 -11.30 -4.88 -19.21
N LYS A 6 -12.16 -4.31 -18.37
CA LYS A 6 -13.59 -4.65 -18.35
C LYS A 6 -14.30 -4.32 -19.67
N ILE A 7 -14.06 -3.14 -20.25
CA ILE A 7 -14.67 -2.72 -21.53
C ILE A 7 -14.23 -3.63 -22.69
N LYS A 8 -12.98 -4.10 -22.65
CA LYS A 8 -12.37 -4.91 -23.71
C LYS A 8 -12.46 -6.43 -23.48
N ASP A 9 -13.09 -6.85 -22.38
CA ASP A 9 -13.15 -8.26 -21.96
C ASP A 9 -11.76 -8.92 -21.81
N GLU A 10 -10.80 -8.17 -21.26
CA GLU A 10 -9.45 -8.67 -20.96
C GLU A 10 -9.40 -9.30 -19.55
N ASP A 11 -8.71 -10.43 -19.43
CA ASP A 11 -8.70 -11.27 -18.22
C ASP A 11 -7.57 -10.93 -17.22
N TYR A 12 -6.90 -9.80 -17.37
CA TYR A 12 -5.84 -9.42 -16.42
C TYR A 12 -6.42 -8.90 -15.09
N HIS A 13 -5.60 -8.94 -14.05
CA HIS A 13 -5.88 -8.30 -12.75
C HIS A 13 -5.02 -7.04 -12.61
N THR A 14 -5.62 -5.93 -12.20
CA THR A 14 -4.90 -4.67 -11.99
C THR A 14 -4.40 -4.61 -10.55
N TRP A 15 -3.09 -4.43 -10.38
CA TRP A 15 -2.47 -4.20 -9.07
C TRP A 15 -2.01 -2.75 -8.96
N VAL A 16 -2.29 -2.13 -7.81
CA VAL A 16 -1.91 -0.75 -7.51
C VAL A 16 -1.24 -0.73 -6.15
N ILE A 17 -0.08 -0.08 -6.04
CA ILE A 17 0.55 0.22 -4.76
C ILE A 17 0.32 1.70 -4.48
N LEU A 18 -0.16 2.01 -3.29
CA LEU A 18 -0.31 3.38 -2.79
C LEU A 18 0.49 3.53 -1.50
N SER A 19 0.88 4.75 -1.17
CA SER A 19 1.29 5.09 0.19
C SER A 19 0.10 5.60 1.02
N ASP A 20 0.23 5.57 2.33
CA ASP A 20 -0.70 6.22 3.25
C ASP A 20 -0.72 7.75 3.10
N GLY A 21 0.42 8.38 2.77
CA GLY A 21 0.49 9.79 2.41
C GLY A 21 -0.24 10.14 1.12
N GLU A 22 -0.13 9.30 0.09
CA GLU A 22 -0.87 9.46 -1.17
C GLU A 22 -2.38 9.38 -0.96
N CYS A 23 -2.84 8.59 0.01
CA CYS A 23 -4.25 8.50 0.38
C CYS A 23 -4.83 9.80 0.97
N ASN A 24 -4.02 10.84 1.20
CA ASN A 24 -4.54 12.17 1.50
C ASN A 24 -5.14 12.87 0.26
N GLU A 25 -4.71 12.48 -0.95
CA GLU A 25 -5.15 13.12 -2.18
C GLU A 25 -6.61 12.76 -2.50
N GLY A 26 -7.40 13.78 -2.84
CA GLY A 26 -8.82 13.62 -3.16
C GLY A 26 -9.06 12.67 -4.34
N SER A 27 -8.14 12.65 -5.30
CA SER A 27 -8.21 11.79 -6.49
C SER A 27 -8.20 10.29 -6.16
N VAL A 28 -7.52 9.88 -5.08
CA VAL A 28 -7.55 8.50 -4.59
C VAL A 28 -8.97 8.12 -4.19
N TRP A 29 -9.67 9.00 -3.50
CA TRP A 29 -11.05 8.76 -3.04
C TRP A 29 -12.07 8.83 -4.18
N GLU A 30 -11.87 9.70 -5.16
CA GLU A 30 -12.64 9.70 -6.41
C GLU A 30 -12.50 8.36 -7.16
N ALA A 31 -11.28 7.83 -7.26
CA ALA A 31 -11.02 6.51 -7.84
C ALA A 31 -11.63 5.37 -6.99
N ALA A 32 -11.54 5.47 -5.67
CA ALA A 32 -12.11 4.49 -4.74
C ALA A 32 -13.65 4.43 -4.82
N MET A 33 -14.33 5.56 -5.03
CA MET A 33 -15.77 5.58 -5.32
C MET A 33 -16.10 5.02 -6.71
N THR A 34 -15.24 5.32 -7.69
CA THR A 34 -15.44 4.92 -9.09
C THR A 34 -15.39 3.39 -9.25
N ALA A 35 -14.44 2.70 -8.63
CA ALA A 35 -14.26 1.27 -8.88
C ALA A 35 -15.51 0.41 -8.53
N PRO A 36 -16.15 0.56 -7.36
CA PRO A 36 -17.42 -0.12 -7.06
C PRO A 36 -18.59 0.34 -7.95
N ALA A 37 -18.68 1.63 -8.28
CA ALA A 37 -19.74 2.16 -9.15
C ALA A 37 -19.74 1.51 -10.55
N PHE A 38 -18.55 1.18 -11.06
CA PHE A 38 -18.38 0.46 -12.32
C PHE A 38 -18.18 -1.05 -12.13
N GLN A 39 -18.33 -1.58 -10.91
CA GLN A 39 -18.11 -2.99 -10.55
C GLN A 39 -16.77 -3.52 -11.10
N LEU A 40 -15.69 -2.79 -10.81
CA LEU A 40 -14.34 -3.14 -11.21
C LEU A 40 -13.75 -4.11 -10.18
N ASN A 41 -14.10 -5.39 -10.26
CA ASN A 41 -13.74 -6.36 -9.21
C ASN A 41 -12.31 -6.91 -9.39
N ARG A 42 -11.72 -6.73 -10.58
CA ARG A 42 -10.35 -7.17 -10.93
C ARG A 42 -9.30 -6.09 -10.65
N VAL A 43 -9.44 -5.38 -9.54
CA VAL A 43 -8.44 -4.42 -9.06
C VAL A 43 -8.16 -4.64 -7.58
N THR A 44 -6.88 -4.76 -7.26
CA THR A 44 -6.40 -4.78 -5.88
C THR A 44 -5.45 -3.62 -5.65
N VAL A 45 -5.77 -2.83 -4.63
CA VAL A 45 -4.90 -1.79 -4.08
C VAL A 45 -4.18 -2.39 -2.88
N ILE A 46 -2.87 -2.17 -2.80
CA ILE A 46 -2.06 -2.44 -1.60
C ILE A 46 -1.59 -1.08 -1.09
N VAL A 47 -2.02 -0.70 0.10
CA VAL A 47 -1.52 0.52 0.75
C VAL A 47 -0.33 0.15 1.63
N ASP A 48 0.84 0.67 1.30
CA ASP A 48 2.01 0.69 2.17
C ASP A 48 1.74 1.65 3.34
N TYR A 49 1.30 1.10 4.47
CA TYR A 49 0.94 1.86 5.66
C TYR A 49 2.08 1.83 6.68
N ASN A 50 3.13 2.60 6.39
CA ASN A 50 4.30 2.78 7.27
C ASN A 50 4.14 3.91 8.30
N SER A 51 3.00 4.62 8.30
CA SER A 51 2.65 5.72 9.21
C SER A 51 3.50 6.99 9.08
N TRP A 52 4.33 7.12 8.03
CA TRP A 52 5.14 8.31 7.74
C TRP A 52 4.72 8.98 6.44
N GLN A 53 4.71 10.30 6.46
CA GLN A 53 4.59 11.15 5.28
C GLN A 53 5.85 12.02 5.15
N ALA A 54 5.86 12.94 4.16
CA ALA A 54 7.02 13.77 3.88
C ALA A 54 7.59 14.49 5.12
N THR A 55 6.73 15.03 5.98
CA THR A 55 7.14 15.89 7.11
C THR A 55 6.76 15.37 8.49
N GLY A 56 5.96 14.31 8.60
CA GLY A 56 5.43 13.87 9.90
C GLY A 56 4.67 12.56 9.83
N ARG A 57 4.14 12.13 10.98
CA ARG A 57 3.32 10.92 11.04
C ARG A 57 1.99 11.15 10.32
N SER A 58 1.44 10.10 9.71
CA SER A 58 0.21 10.21 8.90
C SER A 58 -1.00 10.75 9.67
N ASN A 59 -1.16 10.33 10.94
CA ASN A 59 -2.25 10.83 11.79
C ASN A 59 -2.03 12.25 12.30
N GLU A 60 -0.77 12.65 12.51
CA GLU A 60 -0.44 14.04 12.91
C GLU A 60 -0.60 15.01 11.74
N THR A 61 -0.29 14.54 10.52
CA THR A 61 -0.41 15.33 9.30
C THR A 61 -1.87 15.52 8.91
N LEU A 62 -2.66 14.43 8.79
CA LEU A 62 -4.04 14.51 8.31
C LEU A 62 -5.04 13.52 8.95
N SER A 63 -4.86 13.10 10.21
CA SER A 63 -5.83 12.24 10.93
C SER A 63 -6.36 11.07 10.07
N LEU A 64 -5.46 10.38 9.38
CA LEU A 64 -5.80 9.40 8.34
C LEU A 64 -6.58 8.20 8.88
N ALA A 65 -6.31 7.77 10.12
CA ALA A 65 -6.98 6.65 10.75
C ALA A 65 -8.45 6.93 11.09
N PRO A 66 -9.35 5.92 11.02
CA PRO A 66 -9.11 4.55 10.58
C PRO A 66 -9.15 4.40 9.05
N LEU A 67 -8.03 4.02 8.44
CA LEU A 67 -7.90 3.92 6.99
C LEU A 67 -8.77 2.80 6.40
N SER A 68 -8.78 1.64 7.04
CA SER A 68 -9.58 0.48 6.60
C SER A 68 -11.07 0.78 6.54
N ASP A 69 -11.60 1.55 7.49
CA ASP A 69 -13.02 1.86 7.52
C ASP A 69 -13.41 2.87 6.43
N LYS A 70 -12.50 3.77 6.05
CA LYS A 70 -12.70 4.65 4.87
C LYS A 70 -12.85 3.82 3.60
N TRP A 71 -11.94 2.88 3.34
CA TRP A 71 -12.03 1.98 2.19
C TRP A 71 -13.31 1.12 2.20
N LYS A 72 -13.68 0.54 3.36
CA LYS A 72 -14.94 -0.20 3.51
C LYS A 72 -16.16 0.67 3.20
N ALA A 73 -16.17 1.93 3.67
CA ALA A 73 -17.28 2.86 3.43
C ALA A 73 -17.49 3.16 1.94
N PHE A 74 -16.41 3.10 1.13
CA PHE A 74 -16.50 3.23 -0.31
C PHE A 74 -16.90 1.94 -1.05
N GLY A 75 -17.10 0.82 -0.35
CA GLY A 75 -17.60 -0.43 -0.94
C GLY A 75 -16.52 -1.45 -1.31
N TRP A 76 -15.30 -1.31 -0.79
CA TRP A 76 -14.20 -2.23 -1.04
C TRP A 76 -14.22 -3.42 -0.06
N ALA A 77 -13.72 -4.57 -0.52
CA ALA A 77 -13.27 -5.64 0.38
C ALA A 77 -11.94 -5.22 0.99
N VAL A 78 -11.79 -5.29 2.32
CA VAL A 78 -10.61 -4.76 3.01
C VAL A 78 -9.99 -5.79 3.93
N THR A 79 -8.67 -5.98 3.80
CA THR A 79 -7.87 -6.85 4.67
C THR A 79 -6.68 -6.06 5.20
N GLU A 80 -6.45 -6.11 6.52
CA GLU A 80 -5.22 -5.60 7.13
C GLU A 80 -4.23 -6.74 7.32
N VAL A 81 -2.96 -6.51 7.01
CA VAL A 81 -1.90 -7.51 7.16
C VAL A 81 -0.64 -6.88 7.76
N ASN A 82 0.21 -7.71 8.36
CA ASN A 82 1.61 -7.35 8.55
C ASN A 82 2.32 -7.36 7.19
N GLY A 83 2.73 -6.19 6.71
CA GLY A 83 3.39 -6.00 5.42
C GLY A 83 4.79 -6.61 5.34
N HIS A 84 5.36 -7.10 6.45
CA HIS A 84 6.62 -7.85 6.49
C HIS A 84 6.41 -9.36 6.61
N ASN A 85 5.16 -9.82 6.66
CA ASN A 85 4.82 -11.24 6.65
C ASN A 85 4.38 -11.67 5.25
N PHE A 86 5.29 -12.27 4.47
CA PHE A 86 5.02 -12.73 3.12
C PHE A 86 3.85 -13.74 3.04
N SER A 87 3.62 -14.54 4.08
CA SER A 87 2.50 -15.48 4.11
C SER A 87 1.15 -14.75 4.20
N GLU A 88 1.06 -13.74 5.07
CA GLU A 88 -0.14 -12.91 5.19
C GLU A 88 -0.41 -12.11 3.91
N LEU A 89 0.64 -11.48 3.35
CA LEU A 89 0.54 -10.75 2.09
C LEU A 89 0.10 -11.64 0.93
N THR A 90 0.75 -12.79 0.75
CA THR A 90 0.40 -13.73 -0.33
C THR A 90 -1.04 -14.21 -0.19
N THR A 91 -1.46 -14.53 1.03
CA THR A 91 -2.84 -14.94 1.33
C THR A 91 -3.84 -13.84 0.98
N ALA A 92 -3.59 -12.60 1.42
CA ALA A 92 -4.45 -11.46 1.12
C ALA A 92 -4.51 -11.14 -0.38
N MET A 93 -3.39 -11.24 -1.08
CA MET A 93 -3.31 -11.07 -2.53
C MET A 93 -4.13 -12.15 -3.26
N GLN A 94 -4.01 -13.41 -2.86
CA GLN A 94 -4.81 -14.51 -3.42
C GLN A 94 -6.31 -14.29 -3.18
N GLN A 95 -6.70 -13.89 -1.97
CA GLN A 95 -8.08 -13.54 -1.65
C GLN A 95 -8.59 -12.39 -2.53
N GLY A 96 -7.78 -11.36 -2.77
CA GLY A 96 -8.15 -10.24 -3.64
C GLY A 96 -8.36 -10.63 -5.11
N VAL A 97 -7.65 -11.65 -5.61
CA VAL A 97 -7.88 -12.21 -6.95
C VAL A 97 -9.16 -13.06 -7.00
N GLN A 98 -9.48 -13.75 -5.90
CA GLN A 98 -10.68 -14.58 -5.79
C GLN A 98 -11.95 -13.77 -5.49
N GLU A 99 -11.82 -12.53 -5.01
CA GLU A 99 -12.93 -11.62 -4.79
C GLU A 99 -13.49 -11.14 -6.14
N ILE A 100 -14.68 -11.62 -6.47
CA ILE A 100 -15.35 -11.36 -7.76
C ILE A 100 -16.51 -10.37 -7.64
N THR A 101 -16.81 -9.87 -6.45
CA THR A 101 -17.96 -8.99 -6.19
C THR A 101 -17.58 -7.56 -5.87
N LYS A 102 -16.35 -7.31 -5.42
CA LYS A 102 -15.85 -6.01 -5.01
C LYS A 102 -14.40 -5.80 -5.44
N PRO A 103 -13.94 -4.55 -5.62
CA PRO A 103 -12.52 -4.26 -5.62
C PRO A 103 -11.92 -4.51 -4.22
N THR A 104 -10.62 -4.82 -4.15
CA THR A 104 -9.94 -5.21 -2.89
C THR A 104 -8.89 -4.19 -2.46
N ALA A 105 -8.88 -3.82 -1.19
CA ALA A 105 -7.85 -2.99 -0.57
C ALA A 105 -7.14 -3.79 0.52
N ILE A 106 -5.83 -3.95 0.37
CA ILE A 106 -4.95 -4.58 1.36
C ILE A 106 -4.21 -3.45 2.06
N ILE A 107 -4.44 -3.28 3.36
CA ILE A 107 -3.71 -2.30 4.17
C ILE A 107 -2.52 -3.04 4.80
N ALA A 108 -1.35 -2.87 4.20
CA ALA A 108 -0.12 -3.52 4.63
C ALA A 108 0.60 -2.64 5.65
N LYS A 109 0.59 -3.06 6.92
CA LYS A 109 1.31 -2.36 7.99
C LYS A 109 2.79 -2.65 7.87
N THR A 110 3.58 -1.64 7.54
CA THR A 110 5.02 -1.77 7.28
C THR A 110 5.81 -0.86 8.21
N ILE A 111 7.14 -0.93 8.08
CA ILE A 111 8.12 -0.12 8.82
C ILE A 111 8.96 0.51 7.72
N LYS A 112 8.99 1.84 7.67
CA LYS A 112 9.81 2.56 6.70
C LYS A 112 11.28 2.23 6.97
N GLY A 113 12.04 1.88 5.92
CA GLY A 113 13.44 1.48 6.06
C GLY A 113 13.66 0.08 6.66
N ARG A 114 12.64 -0.79 6.69
CA ARG A 114 12.73 -2.16 7.23
C ARG A 114 13.99 -2.89 6.75
N GLY A 115 14.69 -3.53 7.69
CA GLY A 115 15.85 -4.39 7.42
C GLY A 115 17.19 -3.67 7.49
N ILE A 116 17.19 -2.34 7.69
CA ILE A 116 18.41 -1.55 7.90
C ILE A 116 18.23 -0.75 9.19
N SER A 117 18.97 -1.12 10.23
CA SER A 117 18.80 -0.69 11.62
C SER A 117 18.78 0.82 11.82
N PHE A 118 19.60 1.54 11.06
CA PHE A 118 19.68 3.01 11.13
C PHE A 118 18.65 3.73 10.23
N MET A 119 17.89 3.00 9.40
CA MET A 119 16.81 3.54 8.59
C MET A 119 15.41 3.20 9.12
N GLU A 120 15.28 2.15 9.94
CA GLU A 120 14.00 1.71 10.47
C GLU A 120 13.28 2.83 11.24
N ASP A 121 12.06 3.14 10.82
CA ASP A 121 11.18 4.13 11.45
C ASP A 121 11.76 5.56 11.55
N ASP A 122 12.73 5.90 10.69
CA ASP A 122 13.33 7.23 10.62
C ASP A 122 13.01 7.94 9.29
N ASN A 123 12.27 9.05 9.39
CA ASN A 123 11.85 9.83 8.22
C ASN A 123 13.00 10.62 7.55
N ASN A 124 14.15 10.78 8.20
CA ASN A 124 15.33 11.40 7.58
C ASN A 124 15.73 10.67 6.28
N TRP A 125 15.49 9.35 6.23
CA TRP A 125 15.78 8.49 5.08
C TRP A 125 14.77 8.56 3.95
N HIS A 126 13.77 9.45 4.05
CA HIS A 126 12.85 9.69 2.93
C HIS A 126 13.54 10.38 1.74
N TYR A 127 14.48 11.29 2.02
CA TYR A 127 15.18 12.09 1.00
C TYR A 127 16.71 12.01 1.10
N ARG A 128 17.25 11.49 2.20
CA ARG A 128 18.70 11.34 2.38
C ARG A 128 19.22 10.18 1.54
N ILE A 129 20.41 10.38 0.98
CA ILE A 129 21.17 9.35 0.26
C ILE A 129 22.21 8.79 1.24
N PRO A 130 22.34 7.46 1.40
CA PRO A 130 23.40 6.87 2.22
C PRO A 130 24.78 7.26 1.70
N ASP A 131 25.72 7.54 2.60
CA ASP A 131 27.13 7.61 2.23
C ASP A 131 27.74 6.22 2.00
N ALA A 132 29.02 6.19 1.61
CA ALA A 132 29.70 4.93 1.30
C ALA A 132 29.77 3.96 2.49
N THR A 133 29.93 4.48 3.71
CA THR A 133 29.99 3.65 4.93
C THR A 133 28.61 3.15 5.33
N GLU A 134 27.58 4.00 5.22
CA GLU A 134 26.20 3.61 5.47
C GLU A 134 25.71 2.56 4.46
N LEU A 135 26.12 2.66 3.20
CA LEU A 135 25.84 1.64 2.19
C LEU A 135 26.47 0.29 2.54
N GLU A 136 27.75 0.27 2.92
CA GLU A 136 28.45 -0.95 3.32
C GLU A 136 27.75 -1.62 4.52
N ASN A 137 27.39 -0.82 5.53
CA ASN A 137 26.66 -1.31 6.69
C ASN A 137 25.27 -1.87 6.32
N ALA A 138 24.52 -1.17 5.46
CA ALA A 138 23.21 -1.62 5.01
C ALA A 138 23.28 -2.96 4.25
N LEU A 139 24.27 -3.12 3.36
CA LEU A 139 24.48 -4.38 2.62
C LEU A 139 24.80 -5.54 3.58
N ALA A 140 25.69 -5.30 4.55
CA ALA A 140 26.01 -6.29 5.57
C ALA A 140 24.79 -6.71 6.40
N GLU A 141 23.91 -5.77 6.76
CA GLU A 141 22.66 -6.06 7.48
C GLU A 141 21.65 -6.85 6.63
N LEU A 142 21.62 -6.63 5.32
CA LEU A 142 20.78 -7.36 4.37
C LEU A 142 21.35 -8.75 4.01
N GLY A 143 22.57 -9.07 4.45
CA GLY A 143 23.25 -10.32 4.10
C GLY A 143 23.80 -10.34 2.68
N GLU A 144 23.99 -9.16 2.08
CA GLU A 144 24.61 -8.98 0.77
C GLU A 144 26.14 -8.80 0.93
N PRO A 145 26.94 -9.28 -0.03
CA PRO A 145 28.40 -9.19 -0.01
C PRO A 145 28.95 -7.78 -0.29
#